data_AF-A0A8S4SFR8-F1
#
_entry.id   AF-A0A8S4SFR8-F1
#
_cell.length_a   1.000
_cell.length_b   1.000
_cell.length_c   1.000
_cell.angle_alpha   90.00
_cell.angle_beta   90.00
_cell.angle_gamma   90.00
#
_symmetry.space_group_name_H-M   'P 1'
#
loop_
_entity.id
_entity.type
_entity.pdbx_description
1 polymer ?
#
loop_
_entity_poly.entity_id
_entity_poly.type
_entity_poly.pdbx_seq_one_letter_code
_entity_poly.pdbx_strand_id
1 'polypeptide(L)'
;MFSVNIRVWRAWLWLQSNLTEDSKPQIKMHKFSHLKYLPLMLFQLLLMVLFFIFVRYDGDKHHDLRGFEGTHVMIFVGFGFLMTFLKKYSYSALGFNWFLAAIVIQWAFLCQNFYHLKDNKILATKETLLADVGGSIAIHTFGAYFGLGTSWAMKPHHKKTSTAPTATSAAVDLNGPTYISDVTAMIGLFAKLSFLSPLKDNEHYDDDVNWELP
;
A
#
# COMPACT_ATOMS: atom_id res chain seq x y z
N MET A 1 -49.48 9.73 30.35
CA MET A 1 -50.51 10.31 29.45
C MET A 1 -49.80 11.17 28.40
N PHE A 2 -49.30 10.58 27.31
CA PHE A 2 -48.80 11.29 26.13
C PHE A 2 -49.20 10.47 24.90
N SER A 3 -50.38 10.77 24.36
CA SER A 3 -50.81 10.21 23.07
C SER A 3 -50.15 11.04 21.98
N VAL A 4 -49.05 10.55 21.41
CA VAL A 4 -48.43 11.16 20.22
C VAL A 4 -49.42 10.97 19.07
N ASN A 5 -49.99 12.09 18.62
CA ASN A 5 -51.07 12.11 17.65
C ASN A 5 -50.53 11.64 16.29
N ILE A 6 -50.71 10.35 15.98
CA ILE A 6 -50.13 9.66 14.82
C ILE A 6 -50.50 10.32 13.48
N ARG A 7 -51.60 11.09 13.48
CA ARG A 7 -52.05 11.90 12.35
C ARG A 7 -51.12 13.08 12.06
N VAL A 8 -50.59 13.72 13.11
CA VAL A 8 -49.62 14.82 12.99
C VAL A 8 -48.29 14.29 12.46
N TRP A 9 -47.84 13.14 12.96
CA TRP A 9 -46.61 12.52 12.48
C TRP A 9 -46.69 12.10 11.01
N ARG A 10 -47.85 11.56 10.58
CA ARG A 10 -48.10 11.24 9.17
C ARG A 10 -48.22 12.48 8.28
N ALA A 11 -48.82 13.56 8.77
CA ALA A 11 -48.86 14.83 8.06
C ALA A 11 -47.45 15.43 7.89
N TRP A 12 -46.59 15.30 8.90
CA TRP A 12 -45.20 15.73 8.83
C TRP A 12 -44.38 14.92 7.81
N LEU A 13 -44.53 13.60 7.77
CA LEU A 13 -43.89 12.75 6.76
C LEU A 13 -44.39 13.03 5.34
N TRP A 14 -45.69 13.28 5.17
CA TRP A 14 -46.29 13.64 3.88
C TRP A 14 -45.80 15.02 3.40
N LEU A 15 -45.67 15.98 4.32
CA LEU A 15 -45.10 17.29 4.01
C LEU A 15 -43.63 17.15 3.57
N GLN A 16 -42.87 16.27 4.21
CA GLN A 16 -41.47 16.01 3.86
C GLN A 16 -41.31 15.31 2.51
N SER A 17 -42.28 14.48 2.09
CA SER A 17 -42.27 13.85 0.76
C SER A 17 -42.67 14.80 -0.38
N ASN A 18 -43.38 15.90 -0.08
CA ASN A 18 -43.89 16.85 -1.10
C ASN A 18 -43.05 18.12 -1.25
N LEU A 19 -41.98 18.28 -0.46
CA LEU A 19 -41.00 19.34 -0.72
C LEU A 19 -40.15 18.93 -1.93
N THR A 20 -40.40 19.61 -3.06
CA THR A 20 -39.57 19.52 -4.25
C THR A 20 -38.12 19.86 -3.90
N GLU A 21 -37.21 19.06 -4.45
CA GLU A 21 -35.77 19.08 -4.17
C GLU A 21 -35.12 20.46 -4.42
N ASP A 22 -35.79 21.31 -5.21
CA ASP A 22 -35.39 22.66 -5.60
C ASP A 22 -35.38 23.71 -4.48
N SER A 23 -36.05 23.46 -3.34
CA SER A 23 -36.16 24.44 -2.25
C SER A 23 -35.09 24.29 -1.15
N LYS A 24 -34.23 23.26 -1.22
CA LYS A 24 -33.13 23.10 -0.26
C LYS A 24 -32.04 24.13 -0.59
N PRO A 25 -31.54 24.90 0.41
CA PRO A 25 -30.42 25.81 0.17
C PRO A 25 -29.25 25.02 -0.39
N GLN A 26 -28.91 25.28 -1.65
CA GLN A 26 -27.74 24.77 -2.34
C GLN A 26 -26.50 25.40 -1.69
N ILE A 27 -26.11 24.92 -0.51
CA ILE A 27 -24.77 25.18 0.00
C ILE A 27 -23.83 24.52 -1.01
N LYS A 28 -23.24 25.34 -1.89
CA LYS A 28 -22.13 24.93 -2.75
C LYS A 28 -21.00 24.48 -1.84
N MET A 29 -21.00 23.21 -1.47
CA MET A 29 -19.86 22.56 -0.84
C MET A 29 -18.74 22.58 -1.89
N HIS A 30 -17.90 23.61 -1.83
CA HIS A 30 -16.68 23.62 -2.60
C HIS A 30 -15.93 22.34 -2.25
N LYS A 31 -15.74 21.51 -3.27
CA LYS A 31 -15.41 20.08 -3.21
C LYS A 31 -14.16 19.86 -2.34
N PHE A 32 -14.35 19.61 -1.04
CA PHE A 32 -13.31 19.36 -0.01
C PHE A 32 -12.64 17.97 -0.18
N SER A 33 -12.42 17.56 -1.44
CA SER A 33 -11.88 16.26 -1.81
C SER A 33 -10.41 16.08 -1.43
N HIS A 34 -9.63 17.17 -1.40
CA HIS A 34 -8.21 17.13 -1.04
C HIS A 34 -7.96 16.97 0.47
N LEU A 35 -8.93 17.30 1.32
CA LEU A 35 -8.77 17.20 2.78
C LEU A 35 -8.68 15.75 3.26
N LYS A 36 -9.18 14.80 2.46
CA LYS A 36 -9.10 13.36 2.77
C LYS A 36 -7.66 12.85 2.81
N TYR A 37 -6.76 13.43 2.01
CA TYR A 37 -5.35 13.04 1.95
C TYR A 37 -4.45 13.91 2.83
N LEU A 38 -5.01 14.94 3.47
CA LEU A 38 -4.28 15.83 4.37
C LEU A 38 -3.54 15.07 5.51
N PRO A 39 -4.17 14.14 6.26
CA PRO A 39 -3.46 13.45 7.34
C PRO A 39 -2.27 12.63 6.83
N LEU A 40 -2.39 12.02 5.65
CA LEU A 40 -1.32 11.25 5.01
C LEU A 40 -0.13 12.15 4.62
N MET A 41 -0.43 13.33 4.08
CA MET A 41 0.60 14.32 3.75
C MET A 41 1.28 14.90 4.99
N LEU A 42 0.53 15.14 6.07
CA LEU A 42 1.10 15.59 7.34
C LEU A 42 1.99 14.52 7.98
N PHE A 43 1.55 13.26 7.95
CA PHE A 43 2.35 12.14 8.43
C PHE A 43 3.66 12.00 7.62
N GLN A 44 3.59 12.11 6.30
CA GLN A 44 4.78 12.10 5.46
C GLN A 44 5.76 13.24 5.78
N LEU A 45 5.24 14.45 6.00
CA LEU A 45 6.09 15.59 6.37
C LEU A 45 6.72 15.39 7.76
N LEU A 46 5.96 14.85 8.71
CA LEU A 46 6.46 14.50 10.04
C LEU A 46 7.60 13.48 9.96
N LEU A 47 7.48 12.42 9.16
CA LEU A 47 8.56 11.46 8.95
C LEU A 47 9.80 12.13 8.34
N MET A 48 9.60 13.05 7.38
CA MET A 48 10.69 13.81 6.77
C MET A 48 11.47 14.65 7.79
N VAL A 49 10.77 15.36 8.67
CA VAL A 49 11.37 16.15 9.74
C VAL A 49 12.08 15.25 10.76
N LEU A 50 11.45 14.14 11.15
CA LEU A 50 12.04 13.21 12.11
C LEU A 50 13.31 12.57 11.56
N PHE A 51 13.31 12.16 10.30
CA PHE A 51 14.47 11.60 9.61
C PHE A 51 15.61 12.62 9.57
N PHE A 52 15.33 13.88 9.25
CA PHE A 52 16.36 14.93 9.21
C PHE A 52 17.00 15.23 10.58
N ILE A 53 16.22 15.14 11.66
CA ILE A 53 16.70 15.41 13.03
C ILE A 53 17.53 14.24 13.56
N PHE A 54 17.02 13.01 13.43
CA PHE A 54 17.57 11.85 14.12
C PHE A 54 18.62 11.08 13.31
N VAL A 55 18.54 11.09 11.98
CA VAL A 55 19.43 10.28 11.14
C VAL A 55 20.70 11.05 10.81
N ARG A 56 21.84 10.46 11.15
CA ARG A 56 23.18 10.93 10.76
C ARG A 56 23.93 9.82 10.04
N TYR A 57 24.63 10.21 8.98
CA TYR A 57 25.49 9.30 8.23
C TYR A 57 26.84 9.18 8.92
N ASP A 58 27.28 7.96 9.17
CA ASP A 58 28.64 7.68 9.61
C ASP A 58 29.55 7.56 8.37
N GLY A 59 30.70 8.24 8.41
CA GLY A 59 31.48 8.59 7.21
C GLY A 59 32.46 7.53 6.71
N ASP A 60 32.68 6.45 7.46
CA ASP A 60 33.81 5.57 7.21
C ASP A 60 33.40 4.12 6.90
N LYS A 61 34.03 3.62 5.81
CA LYS A 61 34.12 2.24 5.29
C LYS A 61 33.28 1.92 4.05
N HIS A 62 34.01 1.66 2.96
CA HIS A 62 33.54 1.06 1.71
C HIS A 62 33.18 -0.43 1.90
N HIS A 63 32.04 -0.70 2.53
CA HIS A 63 31.43 -2.02 2.49
C HIS A 63 30.64 -2.22 1.19
N ASP A 64 30.77 -3.42 0.60
CA ASP A 64 30.07 -3.92 -0.58
C ASP A 64 28.54 -3.93 -0.34
N LEU A 65 27.78 -3.34 -1.26
CA LEU A 65 26.32 -3.10 -1.14
C LEU A 65 25.48 -4.25 -1.73
N ARG A 66 26.10 -5.41 -1.95
CA ARG A 66 25.45 -6.58 -2.53
C ARG A 66 24.32 -7.07 -1.61
N GLY A 67 23.08 -7.04 -2.13
CA GLY A 67 21.86 -7.44 -1.43
C GLY A 67 20.83 -6.32 -1.24
N PHE A 68 21.27 -5.09 -0.90
CA PHE A 68 20.36 -3.96 -0.66
C PHE A 68 19.67 -3.50 -1.95
N GLU A 69 20.43 -3.39 -3.04
CA GLU A 69 19.92 -2.96 -4.35
C GLU A 69 18.85 -3.92 -4.89
N GLY A 70 19.08 -5.23 -4.77
CA GLY A 70 18.16 -6.26 -5.25
C GLY A 70 16.79 -6.20 -4.58
N THR A 71 16.76 -6.01 -3.26
CA THR A 71 15.50 -5.88 -2.50
C THR A 71 14.72 -4.63 -2.90
N HIS A 72 15.40 -3.49 -3.12
CA HIS A 72 14.75 -2.27 -3.59
C HIS A 72 14.21 -2.43 -5.00
N VAL A 73 14.97 -3.05 -5.91
CA VAL A 73 14.49 -3.37 -7.27
C VAL A 73 13.26 -4.28 -7.22
N MET A 74 13.23 -5.28 -6.34
CA MET A 74 12.04 -6.14 -6.16
C MET A 74 10.81 -5.37 -5.67
N ILE A 75 10.97 -4.45 -4.72
CA ILE A 75 9.85 -3.69 -4.13
C ILE A 75 9.33 -2.62 -5.12
N PHE A 76 10.23 -1.81 -5.68
CA PHE A 76 9.85 -0.70 -6.55
C PHE A 76 9.51 -1.16 -7.97
N VAL A 77 10.31 -2.04 -8.57
CA VAL A 77 10.14 -2.49 -9.96
C VAL A 77 9.38 -3.82 -10.00
N GLY A 78 9.80 -4.82 -9.22
CA GLY A 78 9.19 -6.15 -9.23
C GLY A 78 7.69 -6.12 -8.95
N PHE A 79 7.29 -5.77 -7.73
CA PHE A 79 5.88 -5.67 -7.35
C PHE A 79 5.15 -4.52 -8.04
N GLY A 80 5.81 -3.38 -8.21
CA GLY A 80 5.22 -2.19 -8.84
C GLY A 80 4.68 -2.48 -10.24
N PHE A 81 5.52 -3.03 -11.12
CA PHE A 81 5.11 -3.33 -12.49
C PHE A 81 4.22 -4.58 -12.57
N LEU A 82 4.39 -5.58 -11.70
CA LEU A 82 3.51 -6.76 -11.68
C LEU A 82 2.03 -6.38 -11.47
N MET A 83 1.74 -5.36 -10.65
CA MET A 83 0.38 -4.87 -10.40
C MET A 83 -0.25 -4.09 -11.58
N THR A 84 0.49 -3.83 -12.65
CA THR A 84 0.01 -3.02 -13.79
C THR A 84 -0.85 -3.79 -14.79
N PHE A 85 -1.07 -5.09 -14.61
CA PHE A 85 -1.89 -5.91 -15.52
C PHE A 85 -3.33 -5.37 -15.68
N LEU A 86 -3.83 -4.60 -14.70
CA LEU A 86 -5.12 -3.92 -14.77
C LEU A 86 -5.06 -2.64 -15.62
N LYS A 87 -5.71 -2.66 -16.79
CA LYS A 87 -5.72 -1.57 -17.78
C LYS A 87 -6.06 -0.19 -17.20
N LYS A 88 -7.05 -0.12 -16.30
CA LYS A 88 -7.54 1.15 -15.73
C LYS A 88 -6.75 1.63 -14.52
N TYR A 89 -6.09 0.71 -13.80
CA TYR A 89 -5.48 0.99 -12.50
C TYR A 89 -3.95 1.01 -12.52
N SER A 90 -3.31 0.69 -13.64
CA SER A 90 -1.84 0.62 -13.78
C SER A 90 -1.09 1.83 -13.19
N TYR A 91 -1.40 3.05 -13.63
CA TYR A 91 -0.71 4.26 -13.13
C TYR A 91 -0.94 4.50 -11.63
N SER A 92 -2.15 4.23 -11.16
CA SER A 92 -2.49 4.36 -9.75
C SER A 92 -1.78 3.30 -8.91
N ALA A 93 -1.66 2.07 -9.42
CA ALA A 93 -0.99 0.95 -8.75
C ALA A 93 0.50 1.25 -8.58
N LEU A 94 1.17 1.76 -9.61
CA LEU A 94 2.57 2.21 -9.52
C LEU A 94 2.74 3.36 -8.52
N GLY A 95 1.89 4.38 -8.62
CA GLY A 95 1.94 5.54 -7.74
C GLY A 95 1.75 5.16 -6.26
N PHE A 96 0.73 4.34 -5.96
CA PHE A 96 0.52 3.86 -4.59
C PHE A 96 1.63 2.94 -4.12
N ASN A 97 2.17 2.06 -4.98
CA ASN A 97 3.29 1.18 -4.61
C ASN A 97 4.53 1.98 -4.20
N TRP A 98 4.95 2.94 -5.02
CA TRP A 98 6.15 3.73 -4.74
C TRP A 98 5.96 4.65 -3.55
N PHE A 99 4.78 5.26 -3.41
CA PHE A 99 4.47 6.13 -2.28
C PHE A 99 4.43 5.35 -0.96
N LEU A 100 3.76 4.20 -0.94
CA LEU A 100 3.68 3.34 0.25
C LEU A 100 5.05 2.76 0.60
N ALA A 101 5.83 2.30 -0.39
CA ALA A 101 7.19 1.83 -0.20
C ALA A 101 8.08 2.90 0.45
N ALA A 102 8.01 4.15 -0.04
CA ALA A 102 8.77 5.25 0.55
C ALA A 102 8.40 5.54 2.02
N ILE A 103 7.10 5.57 2.35
CA ILE A 103 6.63 5.73 3.74
C ILE A 103 7.13 4.58 4.62
N VAL A 104 6.94 3.34 4.16
CA VAL A 104 7.24 2.15 4.94
C VAL A 104 8.73 2.04 5.20
N ILE A 105 9.59 2.31 4.20
CA ILE A 105 11.05 2.29 4.38
C ILE A 105 11.48 3.35 5.41
N GLN A 106 10.95 4.58 5.34
CA GLN A 106 11.26 5.62 6.31
C GLN A 106 10.80 5.24 7.73
N TRP A 107 9.60 4.71 7.85
CA TRP A 107 9.04 4.26 9.12
C TRP A 107 9.81 3.07 9.71
N ALA A 108 10.07 2.04 8.91
CA ALA A 108 10.80 0.84 9.31
C ALA A 108 12.22 1.19 9.77
N PHE A 109 12.92 2.05 9.01
CA PHE A 109 14.26 2.51 9.39
C PHE A 109 14.24 3.22 10.75
N LEU A 110 13.27 4.10 10.99
CA LEU A 110 13.13 4.77 12.28
C LEU A 110 12.85 3.77 13.40
N CYS A 111 11.92 2.84 13.22
CA CYS A 111 11.58 1.82 14.24
C CYS A 111 12.74 0.88 14.56
N GLN A 112 13.47 0.40 13.56
CA GLN A 112 14.61 -0.51 13.75
C GLN A 112 15.76 0.16 14.50
N ASN A 113 16.01 1.43 14.19
CA ASN A 113 17.10 2.19 14.80
C ASN A 113 16.69 2.90 16.11
N PHE A 114 15.39 2.96 16.43
CA PHE A 114 14.89 3.53 17.69
C PHE A 114 15.35 2.73 18.93
N TYR A 115 15.76 1.48 18.76
CA TYR A 115 16.27 0.65 19.86
C TYR A 115 17.80 0.63 19.94
N HIS A 116 18.50 1.26 18.98
CA HIS A 116 19.96 1.28 18.88
C HIS A 116 20.53 2.71 18.89
N LEU A 117 19.87 3.66 19.56
CA LEU A 117 20.39 5.03 19.66
C LEU A 117 21.73 5.06 20.40
N LYS A 118 22.73 5.69 19.80
CA LYS A 118 23.95 6.13 20.48
C LYS A 118 23.91 7.65 20.57
N ASP A 119 24.05 8.21 21.77
CA ASP A 119 24.02 9.67 22.02
C ASP A 119 22.79 10.40 21.45
N ASN A 120 21.60 9.80 21.60
CA ASN A 120 20.32 10.30 21.05
C ASN A 120 20.31 10.51 19.53
N LYS A 121 21.24 9.87 18.80
CA LYS A 121 21.33 9.92 17.34
C LYS A 121 21.23 8.51 16.77
N ILE A 122 20.56 8.42 15.63
CA ILE A 122 20.53 7.21 14.82
C ILE A 122 21.74 7.29 13.89
N LEU A 123 22.77 6.49 14.17
CA LEU A 123 23.87 6.27 13.24
C LEU A 123 23.36 5.32 12.15
N ALA A 124 23.20 5.86 10.95
CA ALA A 124 22.85 5.05 9.79
C ALA A 124 24.07 4.22 9.36
N THR A 125 24.27 3.07 10.02
CA THR A 125 25.26 2.08 9.60
C THR A 125 24.67 1.14 8.55
N LYS A 126 25.52 0.60 7.67
CA LYS A 126 25.08 -0.27 6.57
C LYS A 126 24.45 -1.57 7.07
N GLU A 127 24.86 -2.06 8.25
CA GLU A 127 24.30 -3.25 8.87
C GLU A 127 22.84 -3.07 9.29
N THR A 128 22.43 -1.88 9.75
CA THR A 128 21.03 -1.62 10.12
C THR A 128 20.12 -1.49 8.90
N LEU A 129 20.67 -1.19 7.72
CA LEU A 129 19.95 -1.21 6.44
C LEU A 129 19.75 -2.62 5.87
N LEU A 130 20.61 -3.59 6.25
CA LEU A 130 20.60 -4.97 5.73
C LEU A 130 19.79 -5.94 6.61
N ALA A 131 19.49 -5.56 7.86
CA ALA A 131 18.78 -6.42 8.82
C ALA A 131 17.34 -6.81 8.40
N ASP A 132 16.78 -6.19 7.37
CA ASP A 132 15.39 -6.39 6.92
C ASP A 132 15.20 -7.60 5.96
N VAL A 133 16.28 -8.29 5.56
CA VAL A 133 16.21 -9.28 4.46
C VAL A 133 15.85 -10.71 4.93
N GLY A 134 16.03 -11.04 6.21
CA GLY A 134 15.87 -12.41 6.73
C GLY A 134 14.43 -12.89 6.93
N GLY A 135 13.44 -11.98 6.98
CA GLY A 135 12.05 -12.29 7.35
C GLY A 135 11.08 -12.53 6.19
N SER A 136 11.58 -12.71 4.95
CA SER A 136 10.78 -12.66 3.73
C SER A 136 9.52 -13.55 3.77
N ILE A 137 9.63 -14.79 4.23
CA ILE A 137 8.49 -15.73 4.28
C ILE A 137 7.40 -15.23 5.25
N ALA A 138 7.79 -14.75 6.44
CA ALA A 138 6.86 -14.22 7.43
C ALA A 138 6.16 -12.96 6.91
N ILE A 139 6.90 -12.07 6.24
CA ILE A 139 6.37 -10.84 5.64
C ILE A 139 5.37 -11.15 4.51
N HIS A 140 5.71 -12.09 3.61
CA HIS A 140 4.85 -12.45 2.49
C HIS A 140 3.58 -13.17 2.94
N THR A 141 3.69 -14.10 3.88
CA THR A 141 2.54 -14.83 4.42
C THR A 141 1.61 -13.89 5.19
N PHE A 142 2.16 -13.06 6.08
CA PHE A 142 1.38 -12.04 6.79
C PHE A 142 0.69 -11.08 5.81
N GLY A 143 1.44 -10.54 4.84
CA GLY A 143 0.90 -9.63 3.83
C GLY A 143 -0.23 -10.26 3.00
N ALA A 144 -0.11 -11.53 2.62
CA ALA A 144 -1.14 -12.23 1.86
C ALA A 144 -2.44 -12.42 2.67
N TYR A 145 -2.35 -12.91 3.92
CA TYR A 145 -3.52 -13.10 4.77
C TYR A 145 -4.17 -11.77 5.19
N PHE A 146 -3.35 -10.75 5.52
CA PHE A 146 -3.85 -9.41 5.83
C PHE A 146 -4.55 -8.77 4.62
N GLY A 147 -3.98 -8.89 3.42
CA GLY A 147 -4.58 -8.42 2.17
C GLY A 147 -5.91 -9.10 1.87
N LEU A 148 -6.01 -10.42 2.10
CA LEU A 148 -7.25 -11.16 1.92
C LEU A 148 -8.33 -10.73 2.93
N GLY A 149 -7.96 -10.57 4.20
CA GLY A 149 -8.87 -10.13 5.26
C GLY A 149 -9.44 -8.73 5.00
N THR A 150 -8.58 -7.79 4.59
CA THR A 150 -9.00 -6.42 4.24
C THR A 150 -9.87 -6.38 2.99
N SER A 151 -9.54 -7.19 1.96
CA SER A 151 -10.36 -7.33 0.76
C SER A 151 -11.75 -7.91 1.05
N TRP A 152 -11.83 -8.87 1.98
CA TRP A 152 -13.10 -9.42 2.43
C TRP A 152 -13.93 -8.39 3.22
N ALA A 153 -13.30 -7.65 4.13
CA ALA A 153 -13.96 -6.62 4.93
C ALA A 153 -14.50 -5.45 4.09
N MET A 154 -13.81 -5.08 3.01
CA MET A 154 -14.19 -3.95 2.15
C MET A 154 -15.09 -4.34 0.97
N LYS A 155 -15.51 -5.61 0.85
CA LYS A 155 -16.31 -6.06 -0.29
C LYS A 155 -17.68 -5.35 -0.30
N PRO A 156 -17.98 -4.51 -1.30
CA PRO A 156 -19.25 -3.79 -1.34
C PRO A 156 -20.41 -4.77 -1.51
N HIS A 157 -21.43 -4.62 -0.67
CA HIS A 157 -22.63 -5.45 -0.73
C HIS A 157 -23.56 -4.97 -1.86
N HIS A 158 -23.24 -5.30 -3.11
CA HIS A 158 -24.11 -5.03 -4.25
C HIS A 158 -25.38 -5.90 -4.18
N LYS A 159 -26.54 -5.27 -4.00
CA LYS A 159 -27.83 -5.92 -4.32
C LYS A 159 -27.90 -6.12 -5.83
N LYS A 160 -28.03 -7.37 -6.27
CA LYS A 160 -28.31 -7.71 -7.67
C LYS A 160 -29.72 -7.24 -8.01
N THR A 161 -29.88 -6.09 -8.63
CA THR A 161 -31.11 -5.76 -9.36
C THR A 161 -31.06 -6.52 -10.68
N SER A 162 -31.83 -7.59 -10.78
CA SER A 162 -32.05 -8.32 -12.02
C SER A 162 -32.87 -7.47 -12.99
N THR A 163 -32.23 -6.52 -13.66
CA THR A 163 -32.76 -5.89 -14.87
C THR A 163 -31.94 -6.41 -16.04
N ALA A 164 -32.60 -7.17 -16.92
CA ALA A 164 -31.98 -7.72 -18.12
C ALA A 164 -31.35 -6.60 -18.96
N PRO A 165 -30.10 -6.74 -19.44
CA PRO A 165 -29.46 -5.71 -20.23
C PRO A 165 -30.09 -5.68 -21.63
N THR A 166 -30.75 -4.58 -21.98
CA THR A 166 -31.04 -4.24 -23.38
C THR A 166 -29.71 -3.99 -24.09
N ALA A 167 -29.41 -4.84 -25.07
CA ALA A 167 -28.14 -4.88 -25.77
C ALA A 167 -27.92 -3.66 -26.67
N THR A 168 -27.39 -2.56 -26.14
CA THR A 168 -26.75 -1.47 -26.92
C THR A 168 -25.66 -0.76 -26.12
N SER A 169 -24.69 -1.51 -25.61
CA SER A 169 -23.32 -1.05 -25.35
C SER A 169 -22.54 -2.25 -24.82
N ALA A 170 -21.57 -2.74 -25.58
CA ALA A 170 -20.65 -3.75 -25.06
C ALA A 170 -20.02 -3.18 -23.77
N ALA A 171 -20.33 -3.79 -22.63
CA ALA A 171 -19.69 -3.42 -21.37
C ALA A 171 -18.20 -3.72 -21.54
N VAL A 172 -17.38 -2.69 -21.73
CA VAL A 172 -15.93 -2.82 -21.76
C VAL A 172 -15.52 -3.28 -20.37
N ASP A 173 -15.02 -4.51 -20.26
CA ASP A 173 -14.46 -5.01 -19.00
C ASP A 173 -13.19 -4.21 -18.68
N LEU A 174 -13.29 -3.35 -17.67
CA LEU A 174 -12.21 -2.48 -17.22
C LEU A 174 -11.27 -3.18 -16.24
N ASN A 175 -11.62 -4.39 -15.78
CA ASN A 175 -10.82 -5.21 -14.88
C ASN A 175 -9.94 -6.21 -15.63
N GLY A 176 -10.12 -6.35 -16.94
CA GLY A 176 -9.35 -7.26 -17.79
C GLY A 176 -7.97 -6.70 -18.20
N PRO A 177 -6.99 -7.59 -18.45
CA PRO A 177 -5.71 -7.23 -19.03
C PRO A 177 -5.80 -6.84 -20.52
N THR A 178 -4.75 -6.18 -21.00
CA THR A 178 -4.50 -5.85 -22.40
C THR A 178 -3.06 -6.15 -22.74
N TYR A 179 -2.75 -6.30 -24.03
CA TYR A 179 -1.38 -6.55 -24.49
C TYR A 179 -0.34 -5.60 -23.87
N ILE A 180 -0.62 -4.29 -23.85
CA ILE A 180 0.32 -3.29 -23.27
C ILE A 180 0.48 -3.48 -21.76
N SER A 181 -0.61 -3.73 -21.03
CA SER A 181 -0.55 -3.93 -19.57
C SER A 181 0.11 -5.26 -19.20
N ASP A 182 -0.05 -6.30 -20.02
CA ASP A 182 0.58 -7.61 -19.81
C ASP A 182 2.08 -7.54 -20.07
N VAL A 183 2.50 -6.92 -21.17
CA VAL A 183 3.92 -6.71 -21.48
C VAL A 183 4.59 -5.87 -20.38
N THR A 184 3.89 -4.85 -19.87
CA THR A 184 4.38 -4.03 -18.76
C THR A 184 4.49 -4.84 -17.46
N ALA A 185 3.52 -5.72 -17.19
CA ALA A 185 3.57 -6.62 -16.03
C ALA A 185 4.71 -7.65 -16.12
N MET A 186 5.06 -8.11 -17.32
CA MET A 186 6.19 -9.01 -17.53
C MET A 186 7.54 -8.39 -17.14
N ILE A 187 7.71 -7.07 -17.26
CA ILE A 187 8.91 -6.38 -16.77
C ILE A 187 9.07 -6.59 -15.26
N GLY A 188 7.99 -6.47 -14.50
CA GLY A 188 7.98 -6.73 -13.05
C GLY A 188 8.24 -8.21 -12.73
N LEU A 189 7.68 -9.13 -13.53
CA LEU A 189 7.92 -10.56 -13.37
C LEU A 189 9.41 -10.91 -13.53
N PHE A 190 10.06 -10.41 -14.60
CA PHE A 190 11.48 -10.67 -14.83
C PHE A 190 12.36 -10.09 -13.71
N ALA A 191 12.08 -8.86 -13.26
CA ALA A 191 12.80 -8.24 -12.15
C ALA A 191 12.69 -9.07 -10.85
N LYS A 192 11.55 -9.74 -10.63
CA LYS A 192 11.38 -10.67 -9.50
C LYS A 192 12.12 -11.99 -9.69
N LEU A 193 12.08 -12.56 -10.89
CA LEU A 193 12.71 -13.85 -11.18
C LEU A 193 14.23 -13.78 -11.10
N SER A 194 14.85 -12.66 -11.48
CA SER A 194 16.29 -12.46 -11.33
C SER A 194 16.77 -12.53 -9.86
N PHE A 195 15.88 -12.22 -8.90
CA PHE A 195 16.16 -12.32 -7.46
C PHE A 195 15.97 -13.75 -6.90
N LEU A 196 15.23 -14.61 -7.60
CA LEU A 196 15.04 -16.02 -7.25
C LEU A 196 16.17 -16.92 -7.77
N SER A 197 17.21 -16.34 -8.37
CA SER A 197 18.40 -17.08 -8.81
C SER A 197 19.02 -17.80 -7.62
N PRO A 198 19.49 -19.06 -7.77
CA PRO A 198 20.17 -19.78 -6.71
C PRO A 198 21.32 -18.94 -6.14
N LEU A 199 21.50 -18.99 -4.82
CA LEU A 199 22.65 -18.38 -4.16
C LEU A 199 23.93 -18.91 -4.80
N LYS A 200 24.88 -18.01 -5.01
CA LYS A 200 26.19 -18.40 -5.52
C LYS A 200 26.90 -19.25 -4.47
N ASP A 201 27.68 -20.24 -4.89
CA ASP A 201 28.28 -21.29 -4.02
C ASP A 201 29.04 -20.75 -2.78
N ASN A 202 29.48 -19.48 -2.82
CA ASN A 202 30.18 -18.78 -1.75
C ASN A 202 29.27 -18.13 -0.68
N GLU A 203 27.95 -18.19 -0.85
CA GLU A 203 26.93 -17.73 0.11
C GLU A 203 26.09 -18.90 0.63
N HIS A 204 26.49 -20.13 0.32
CA HIS A 204 25.90 -21.31 0.91
C HIS A 204 26.22 -21.33 2.40
N TYR A 205 25.19 -21.39 3.23
CA TYR A 205 25.38 -21.58 4.66
C TYR A 205 25.97 -22.97 4.83
N ASP A 206 27.24 -23.03 5.24
CA ASP A 206 27.94 -24.29 5.46
C ASP A 206 27.43 -24.91 6.75
N ASP A 207 26.36 -25.68 6.61
CA ASP A 207 25.73 -26.42 7.69
C ASP A 207 26.79 -27.31 8.39
N ASP A 208 27.69 -27.93 7.64
CA ASP A 208 28.67 -28.90 8.17
C ASP A 208 29.67 -28.26 9.15
N VAL A 209 29.95 -26.95 9.05
CA VAL A 209 30.94 -26.24 9.90
C VAL A 209 30.34 -25.74 11.21
N ASN A 210 29.03 -25.47 11.26
CA ASN A 210 28.37 -24.83 12.41
C ASN A 210 27.44 -25.76 13.21
N TRP A 211 27.16 -26.98 12.72
CA TRP A 211 26.37 -28.00 13.44
C TRP A 211 27.22 -28.95 14.30
N GLU A 212 28.55 -28.82 14.28
CA GLU A 212 29.40 -29.41 15.32
C GLU A 212 29.24 -28.60 16.62
N LEU A 213 28.17 -28.92 17.35
CA LEU A 213 28.05 -28.57 18.76
C LEU A 213 29.23 -29.21 19.52
N PRO A 214 29.97 -28.48 20.38
CA PRO A 214 30.79 -29.12 21.41
C PRO A 214 29.94 -29.94 22.39
#